data_AF-A0AAV0EEY1-F1
#
_entry.id   AF-A0AAV0EEY1-F1
#
_cell.length_a   1.000
_cell.length_b   1.000
_cell.length_c   1.000
_cell.angle_alpha   90.00
_cell.angle_beta   90.00
_cell.angle_gamma   90.00
#
_symmetry.space_group_name_H-M   'P 1'
#
loop_
_entity.id
_entity.type
_entity.pdbx_description
1 polymer ?
#
loop_
_entity_poly.entity_id
_entity_poly.type
_entity_poly.pdbx_seq_one_letter_code
_entity_poly.pdbx_strand_id
1 'polypeptide(L)'
;MQAHLARASEVKKAIEWIMCHVDGHYAADSVAAAIALGAAAAETAQETDHHANSFLPYSIPRNSSNGSSIQGKGSEVSTASNLSRNFRADILRENTEAVFAACDAAHGRWAKILGVRSPIHPRLRLQEFLNIYNITQEFITATERIGGRLGYSIRGTLQSQAKGFIEFQHESRMAKMKAILDQENWAEIDVPDEFQVIVTSLFCFESLALSENTTANGAVTPGSEGSPTDAKVSNSSQNMEQHGSVAVPLDNTSGSASLLRTESGHTDPESNAAQISESNSRQHVKASPRMLFFHGVGYHMVNCGLILVKMISEYIDMNNSMSGLSSEVVHRVVEILKFFNTRTCQLVLGAGAMQVSGLKSITSKHLALASQVISFTYAIIPEVKRVLFLKVPETRKGLLMLEIDRVAQDYKVHRDEIHSKLVQIMRERLLIHLRGLPQIVENWSRHDDADSQPSQFARSITKEVGLLHRVLSRSLHEVDVQTIFRQVVKIFHTQISEALSRVDISNPQVQNRVYRDVQHILGCIRALPSDELNKSNPQNWGQLDEFVAQNFSAEAKS
;
A
#
# COMPACT_ATOMS: atom_id res chain seq x y z
N MET A 1 -38.72 1.64 32.49
CA MET A 1 -38.79 0.59 33.54
C MET A 1 -38.72 -0.82 32.95
N GLN A 2 -39.55 -1.16 31.96
CA GLN A 2 -39.56 -2.46 31.27
C GLN A 2 -38.21 -2.86 30.65
N ALA A 3 -37.49 -1.92 30.01
CA ALA A 3 -36.16 -2.16 29.45
C ALA A 3 -35.05 -2.38 30.50
N HIS A 4 -35.23 -1.88 31.72
CA HIS A 4 -34.32 -2.14 32.85
C HIS A 4 -34.63 -3.48 33.52
N LEU A 5 -35.90 -3.86 33.59
CA LEU A 5 -36.35 -5.17 34.07
C LEU A 5 -35.92 -6.30 33.12
N ALA A 6 -35.97 -6.07 31.80
CA ALA A 6 -35.47 -7.01 30.81
C ALA A 6 -33.95 -7.21 30.95
N ARG A 7 -33.17 -6.13 31.09
CA ARG A 7 -31.73 -6.20 31.35
C ARG A 7 -31.41 -6.90 32.67
N ALA A 8 -32.15 -6.61 33.75
CA ALA A 8 -31.98 -7.31 35.03
C ALA A 8 -32.30 -8.81 34.94
N SER A 9 -33.29 -9.20 34.12
CA SER A 9 -33.61 -10.60 33.86
C SER A 9 -32.53 -11.32 33.05
N GLU A 10 -31.91 -10.65 32.09
CA GLU A 10 -30.79 -11.21 31.30
C GLU A 10 -29.54 -11.37 32.17
N VAL A 11 -29.27 -10.37 33.01
CA VAL A 11 -28.20 -10.41 34.01
C VAL A 11 -28.43 -11.55 35.01
N LYS A 12 -29.65 -11.72 35.53
CA LYS A 12 -30.01 -12.86 36.39
C LYS A 12 -29.75 -14.19 35.70
N LYS A 13 -30.17 -14.36 34.44
CA LYS A 13 -29.91 -15.60 33.67
C LYS A 13 -28.42 -15.84 33.46
N ALA A 14 -27.63 -14.79 33.23
CA ALA A 14 -26.18 -14.90 33.09
C ALA A 14 -25.51 -15.29 34.42
N ILE A 15 -25.95 -14.70 35.54
CA ILE A 15 -25.48 -15.07 36.88
C ILE A 15 -25.84 -16.52 37.21
N GLU A 16 -27.09 -16.92 37.00
CA GLU A 16 -27.56 -18.30 37.22
C GLU A 16 -26.77 -19.30 36.35
N TRP A 17 -26.50 -18.96 35.08
CA TRP A 17 -25.70 -19.79 34.19
C TRP A 17 -24.22 -19.90 34.63
N ILE A 18 -23.62 -18.80 35.10
CA ILE A 18 -22.26 -18.77 35.66
C ILE A 18 -22.20 -19.59 36.97
N MET A 19 -23.23 -19.50 37.79
CA MET A 19 -23.31 -20.17 39.09
C MET A 19 -23.65 -21.66 38.99
N CYS A 20 -24.38 -22.10 37.95
CA CYS A 20 -24.64 -23.51 37.69
C CYS A 20 -23.41 -24.30 37.20
N HIS A 21 -22.25 -23.66 36.99
CA HIS A 21 -20.95 -24.34 36.81
C HIS A 21 -20.13 -24.43 38.10
N VAL A 22 -20.67 -23.98 39.23
CA VAL A 22 -20.05 -24.10 40.55
C VAL A 22 -20.98 -24.94 41.42
N ASP A 23 -20.65 -26.22 41.57
CA ASP A 23 -21.36 -27.12 42.48
C ASP A 23 -21.36 -26.53 43.89
N GLY A 24 -22.52 -26.06 44.35
CA GLY A 24 -22.68 -25.54 45.70
C GLY A 24 -23.93 -24.68 45.85
N HIS A 25 -24.98 -25.31 46.42
CA HIS A 25 -26.23 -24.74 46.91
C HIS A 25 -26.26 -23.21 47.07
N TYR A 26 -26.63 -22.51 46.00
CA TYR A 26 -27.18 -21.18 46.13
C TYR A 26 -28.61 -21.31 46.65
N ALA A 27 -28.94 -20.59 47.72
CA ALA A 27 -30.20 -20.65 48.42
C ALA A 27 -31.36 -20.10 47.58
N ALA A 28 -31.73 -20.83 46.52
CA ALA A 28 -32.88 -20.57 45.67
C ALA A 28 -34.16 -20.51 46.51
N ASP A 29 -34.25 -21.32 47.56
CA ASP A 29 -35.40 -21.35 48.48
C ASP A 29 -35.48 -20.09 49.35
N SER A 30 -34.37 -19.52 49.79
CA SER A 30 -34.37 -18.27 50.58
C SER A 30 -34.72 -17.05 49.73
N VAL A 31 -34.27 -17.03 48.47
CA VAL A 31 -34.62 -15.96 47.51
C VAL A 31 -36.08 -16.11 47.03
N ALA A 32 -36.55 -17.34 46.79
CA ALA A 32 -37.94 -17.62 46.47
C ALA A 32 -38.88 -17.28 47.63
N ALA A 33 -38.48 -17.59 48.87
CA ALA A 33 -39.23 -17.22 50.08
C ALA A 33 -39.29 -15.69 50.27
N ALA A 34 -38.20 -14.97 50.03
CA ALA A 34 -38.17 -13.51 50.10
C ALA A 34 -39.03 -12.85 49.00
N ILE A 35 -39.07 -13.42 47.79
CA ILE A 35 -39.92 -12.96 46.70
C ILE A 35 -41.41 -13.27 46.99
N ALA A 36 -41.71 -14.45 47.54
CA ALA A 36 -43.07 -14.84 47.92
C ALA A 36 -43.62 -13.96 49.06
N LEU A 37 -42.79 -13.64 50.06
CA LEU A 37 -43.13 -12.69 51.13
C LEU A 37 -43.35 -11.27 50.58
N GLY A 38 -42.55 -10.83 49.62
CA GLY A 38 -42.72 -9.54 48.94
C GLY A 38 -43.97 -9.47 48.05
N ALA A 39 -44.37 -10.59 47.42
CA ALA A 39 -45.57 -10.69 46.60
C ALA A 39 -46.86 -10.75 47.45
N ALA A 40 -46.86 -11.53 48.53
CA ALA A 40 -47.99 -11.62 49.47
C ALA A 40 -48.27 -10.28 50.19
N ALA A 41 -47.23 -9.49 50.45
CA ALA A 41 -47.38 -8.12 51.00
C ALA A 41 -47.92 -7.10 49.98
N ALA A 42 -47.86 -7.40 48.67
CA ALA A 42 -48.38 -6.54 47.61
C ALA A 42 -49.84 -6.87 47.25
N GLU A 43 -50.25 -8.14 47.34
CA GLU A 43 -51.64 -8.56 47.10
C GLU A 43 -52.59 -8.10 48.22
N THR A 44 -52.15 -8.09 49.48
CA THR A 44 -52.94 -7.60 50.61
C THR A 44 -53.17 -6.08 50.63
N ALA A 45 -52.45 -5.32 49.81
CA ALA A 45 -52.59 -3.87 49.68
C ALA A 45 -53.57 -3.43 48.56
N GLN A 46 -54.06 -4.34 47.73
CA GLN A 46 -54.96 -4.03 46.60
C GLN A 46 -56.46 -4.28 46.87
N GLU A 47 -56.84 -4.89 48.00
CA GLU A 47 -58.24 -5.27 48.27
C GLU A 47 -59.07 -4.23 49.05
N THR A 48 -58.51 -3.10 49.47
CA THR A 48 -59.27 -2.06 50.20
C THR A 48 -59.25 -0.71 49.49
N ASP A 49 -59.98 -0.60 48.38
CA ASP A 49 -60.57 0.68 47.96
C ASP A 49 -61.62 0.47 46.85
N HIS A 50 -62.89 0.38 47.23
CA HIS A 50 -64.01 0.68 46.34
C HIS A 50 -65.23 1.23 47.10
N HIS A 51 -65.60 2.46 46.72
CA HIS A 51 -66.82 3.26 46.95
C HIS A 51 -66.69 4.38 48.01
N ALA A 52 -67.14 5.63 47.81
CA ALA A 52 -67.46 6.51 46.68
C ALA A 52 -67.94 7.86 47.29
N ASN A 53 -67.71 8.98 46.56
CA ASN A 53 -68.36 10.31 46.63
C ASN A 53 -68.09 11.24 47.83
N SER A 54 -68.10 12.57 47.73
CA SER A 54 -67.94 13.60 46.67
C SER A 54 -68.05 14.99 47.35
N PHE A 55 -67.42 16.01 46.76
CA PHE A 55 -67.60 17.48 46.93
C PHE A 55 -66.78 18.30 47.97
N LEU A 56 -66.03 19.25 47.40
CA LEU A 56 -65.34 20.46 47.93
C LEU A 56 -66.36 21.61 48.25
N PRO A 57 -66.03 22.85 48.73
CA PRO A 57 -64.71 23.54 48.90
C PRO A 57 -64.50 24.45 50.17
N TYR A 58 -63.25 24.92 50.37
CA TYR A 58 -62.75 26.19 50.98
C TYR A 58 -63.25 26.73 52.35
N SER A 59 -62.32 26.91 53.33
CA SER A 59 -61.92 28.21 53.98
C SER A 59 -61.20 28.04 55.36
N ILE A 60 -60.37 29.05 55.71
CA ILE A 60 -59.32 29.13 56.77
C ILE A 60 -59.87 29.83 58.08
N PRO A 61 -59.09 30.12 59.14
CA PRO A 61 -58.72 29.35 60.36
C PRO A 61 -59.30 29.89 61.69
N ARG A 62 -59.20 29.15 62.81
CA ARG A 62 -58.92 29.74 64.15
C ARG A 62 -58.54 28.73 65.25
N ASN A 63 -57.37 28.98 65.82
CA ASN A 63 -56.93 28.92 67.23
C ASN A 63 -57.45 27.88 68.25
N SER A 64 -56.43 27.27 68.88
CA SER A 64 -56.24 27.09 70.34
C SER A 64 -56.50 25.72 70.98
N SER A 65 -55.36 25.12 71.31
CA SER A 65 -54.99 24.44 72.57
C SER A 65 -55.61 23.08 72.95
N ASN A 66 -54.67 22.11 73.01
CA ASN A 66 -54.53 20.99 73.94
C ASN A 66 -55.44 19.76 73.79
N GLY A 67 -54.81 18.62 73.50
CA GLY A 67 -55.33 17.29 73.82
C GLY A 67 -54.91 16.18 72.85
N SER A 68 -53.90 15.40 73.25
CA SER A 68 -53.57 14.01 72.84
C SER A 68 -53.89 13.55 71.41
N SER A 69 -52.81 13.35 70.63
CA SER A 69 -52.78 12.69 69.32
C SER A 69 -53.13 11.20 69.41
N ILE A 70 -54.27 10.81 68.86
CA ILE A 70 -54.59 9.44 68.43
C ILE A 70 -55.31 9.54 67.08
N GLN A 71 -54.58 9.39 65.98
CA GLN A 71 -55.12 8.79 64.75
C GLN A 71 -53.98 8.35 63.82
N GLY A 72 -53.53 7.11 63.98
CA GLY A 72 -52.77 6.38 62.98
C GLY A 72 -53.72 5.46 62.19
N LYS A 73 -53.66 5.55 60.87
CA LYS A 73 -53.91 4.48 59.87
C LYS A 73 -54.12 5.15 58.50
N GLY A 74 -53.05 5.22 57.72
CA GLY A 74 -52.99 5.89 56.41
C GLY A 74 -51.53 6.12 55.98
N SER A 75 -50.62 6.23 56.95
CA SER A 75 -49.18 6.33 56.70
C SER A 75 -48.51 4.96 56.49
N GLU A 76 -49.02 3.87 57.10
CA GLU A 76 -48.38 2.54 57.10
C GLU A 76 -48.42 1.81 55.75
N VAL A 77 -49.50 1.91 54.96
CA VAL A 77 -49.58 1.25 53.63
C VAL A 77 -48.69 1.96 52.60
N SER A 78 -48.62 3.29 52.68
CA SER A 78 -47.71 4.11 51.87
C SER A 78 -46.25 3.88 52.27
N THR A 79 -45.94 3.75 53.56
CA THR A 79 -44.57 3.43 54.02
C THR A 79 -44.18 1.98 53.74
N ALA A 80 -45.09 1.00 53.82
CA ALA A 80 -44.82 -0.39 53.48
C ALA A 80 -44.59 -0.61 51.97
N SER A 81 -45.38 0.03 51.11
CA SER A 81 -45.17 0.01 49.65
C SER A 81 -43.89 0.75 49.25
N ASN A 82 -43.55 1.86 49.92
CA ASN A 82 -42.28 2.54 49.75
C ASN A 82 -41.09 1.72 50.28
N LEU A 83 -41.25 1.00 51.39
CA LEU A 83 -40.24 0.10 51.96
C LEU A 83 -39.96 -1.10 51.04
N SER A 84 -41.02 -1.71 50.47
CA SER A 84 -40.91 -2.77 49.46
C SER A 84 -40.25 -2.28 48.16
N ARG A 85 -40.58 -1.05 47.72
CA ARG A 85 -39.92 -0.41 46.57
C ARG A 85 -38.45 -0.11 46.85
N ASN A 86 -38.12 0.36 48.06
CA ASN A 86 -36.75 0.63 48.49
C ASN A 86 -35.93 -0.67 48.59
N PHE A 87 -36.49 -1.72 49.19
CA PHE A 87 -35.86 -3.05 49.26
C PHE A 87 -35.58 -3.64 47.87
N ARG A 88 -36.55 -3.54 46.95
CA ARG A 88 -36.35 -3.96 45.55
C ARG A 88 -35.26 -3.15 44.85
N ALA A 89 -35.17 -1.85 45.13
CA ALA A 89 -34.12 -0.99 44.61
C ALA A 89 -32.73 -1.36 45.18
N ASP A 90 -32.64 -1.66 46.48
CA ASP A 90 -31.41 -2.10 47.13
C ASP A 90 -30.91 -3.44 46.59
N ILE A 91 -31.80 -4.43 46.42
CA ILE A 91 -31.45 -5.72 45.79
C ILE A 91 -30.98 -5.52 44.35
N LEU A 92 -31.64 -4.65 43.57
CA LEU A 92 -31.21 -4.37 42.21
C LEU A 92 -29.83 -3.70 42.17
N ARG A 93 -29.53 -2.80 43.13
CA ARG A 93 -28.21 -2.18 43.26
C ARG A 93 -27.15 -3.22 43.60
N GLU A 94 -27.38 -4.05 44.62
CA GLU A 94 -26.42 -5.07 45.05
C GLU A 94 -26.14 -6.10 43.96
N ASN A 95 -27.18 -6.57 43.25
CA ASN A 95 -27.01 -7.47 42.11
C ASN A 95 -26.21 -6.83 40.98
N THR A 96 -26.44 -5.54 40.72
CA THR A 96 -25.69 -4.79 39.70
C THR A 96 -24.22 -4.66 40.09
N GLU A 97 -23.94 -4.34 41.36
CA GLU A 97 -22.58 -4.25 41.90
C GLU A 97 -21.84 -5.60 41.85
N ALA A 98 -22.53 -6.69 42.18
CA ALA A 98 -21.97 -8.05 42.10
C ALA A 98 -21.55 -8.42 40.67
N VAL A 99 -22.38 -8.08 39.68
CA VAL A 99 -22.09 -8.30 38.26
C VAL A 99 -20.89 -7.48 37.81
N PHE A 100 -20.82 -6.22 38.24
CA PHE A 100 -19.69 -5.35 37.92
C PHE A 100 -18.38 -5.91 38.49
N ALA A 101 -18.39 -6.34 39.75
CA ALA A 101 -17.23 -6.95 40.38
C ALA A 101 -16.80 -8.25 39.67
N ALA A 102 -17.76 -9.08 39.24
CA ALA A 102 -17.47 -10.29 38.48
C ALA A 102 -16.85 -9.99 37.10
N CYS A 103 -17.38 -9.00 36.37
CA CYS A 103 -16.83 -8.57 35.09
C CYS A 103 -15.41 -7.98 35.25
N ASP A 104 -15.19 -7.09 36.23
CA ASP A 104 -13.89 -6.48 36.50
C ASP A 104 -12.84 -7.56 36.88
N ALA A 105 -13.24 -8.55 37.68
CA ALA A 105 -12.39 -9.68 38.02
C ALA A 105 -12.05 -10.52 36.78
N ALA A 106 -13.02 -10.81 35.92
CA ALA A 106 -12.83 -11.58 34.69
C ALA A 106 -11.89 -10.85 33.71
N HIS A 107 -12.06 -9.54 33.52
CA HIS A 107 -11.16 -8.69 32.75
C HIS A 107 -9.73 -8.75 33.29
N GLY A 108 -9.57 -8.61 34.61
CA GLY A 108 -8.26 -8.68 35.26
C GLY A 108 -7.57 -10.04 35.09
N ARG A 109 -8.32 -11.14 35.12
CA ARG A 109 -7.78 -12.50 34.88
C ARG A 109 -7.38 -12.70 33.43
N TRP A 110 -8.22 -12.29 32.48
CA TRP A 110 -7.90 -12.39 31.05
C TRP A 110 -6.69 -11.51 30.68
N ALA A 111 -6.60 -10.29 31.22
CA ALA A 111 -5.45 -9.42 31.05
C ALA A 111 -4.16 -10.06 31.59
N LYS A 112 -4.20 -10.76 32.72
CA LYS A 112 -3.05 -11.53 33.23
C LYS A 112 -2.65 -12.67 32.30
N ILE A 113 -3.61 -13.41 31.73
CA ILE A 113 -3.36 -14.48 30.75
C ILE A 113 -2.65 -13.91 29.52
N LEU A 114 -3.17 -12.80 28.98
CA LEU A 114 -2.50 -12.08 27.90
C LEU A 114 -1.08 -11.72 28.34
N GLY A 115 -0.91 -11.04 29.47
CA GLY A 115 0.39 -10.60 29.99
C GLY A 115 1.47 -11.69 30.00
N VAL A 116 1.14 -12.90 30.48
CA VAL A 116 2.08 -14.05 30.49
C VAL A 116 2.47 -14.50 29.08
N ARG A 117 1.60 -14.30 28.09
CA ARG A 117 1.83 -14.66 26.68
C ARG A 117 2.45 -13.54 25.83
N SER A 118 2.72 -12.38 26.42
CA SER A 118 3.38 -11.25 25.75
C SER A 118 4.69 -11.59 25.02
N PRO A 119 5.57 -12.52 25.45
CA PRO A 119 6.76 -12.87 24.67
C PRO A 119 6.48 -13.84 23.50
N ILE A 120 5.30 -14.48 23.47
CA ILE A 120 4.94 -15.49 22.48
C ILE A 120 4.08 -14.89 21.38
N HIS A 121 3.07 -14.10 21.74
CA HIS A 121 2.11 -13.54 20.79
C HIS A 121 2.73 -12.76 19.62
N PRO A 122 3.79 -11.96 19.80
CA PRO A 122 4.45 -11.25 18.69
C PRO A 122 5.01 -12.18 17.61
N ARG A 123 5.33 -13.43 17.95
CA ARG A 123 5.94 -14.42 17.04
C ARG A 123 4.93 -15.24 16.25
N LEU A 124 3.64 -15.05 16.51
CA LEU A 124 2.57 -15.77 15.82
C LEU A 124 2.41 -15.28 14.38
N ARG A 125 1.77 -16.08 13.53
CA ARG A 125 1.29 -15.59 12.24
C ARG A 125 0.15 -14.61 12.44
N LEU A 126 -0.07 -13.72 11.48
CA LEU A 126 -1.12 -12.70 11.56
C LEU A 126 -2.49 -13.31 11.90
N GLN A 127 -2.92 -14.35 11.19
CA GLN A 127 -4.22 -15.00 11.43
C GLN A 127 -4.35 -15.62 12.82
N GLU A 128 -3.28 -16.21 13.35
CA GLU A 128 -3.26 -16.81 14.70
C GLU A 128 -3.36 -15.72 15.77
N PHE A 129 -2.63 -14.61 15.60
CA PHE A 129 -2.73 -13.46 16.49
C PHE A 129 -4.11 -12.81 16.42
N LEU A 130 -4.67 -12.66 15.21
CA LEU A 130 -6.01 -12.08 15.02
C LEU A 130 -7.11 -12.91 15.67
N ASN A 131 -6.99 -14.24 15.70
CA ASN A 131 -7.93 -15.08 16.44
C ASN A 131 -7.96 -14.70 17.94
N ILE A 132 -6.78 -14.54 18.55
CA ILE A 132 -6.64 -14.14 19.96
C ILE A 132 -7.13 -12.69 20.18
N TYR A 133 -6.83 -11.81 19.22
CA TYR A 133 -7.28 -10.42 19.26
C TYR A 133 -8.80 -10.32 19.20
N ASN A 134 -9.44 -11.00 18.26
CA ASN A 134 -10.88 -10.97 18.02
C ASN A 134 -11.65 -11.59 19.19
N ILE A 135 -11.27 -12.78 19.66
CA ILE A 135 -11.94 -13.39 20.82
C ILE A 135 -11.81 -12.51 22.08
N THR A 136 -10.69 -11.81 22.25
CA THR A 136 -10.52 -10.86 23.35
C THR A 136 -11.45 -9.65 23.18
N GLN A 137 -11.56 -9.09 21.96
CA GLN A 137 -12.48 -7.97 21.69
C GLN A 137 -13.95 -8.36 21.86
N GLU A 138 -14.34 -9.56 21.43
CA GLU A 138 -15.67 -10.12 21.62
C GLU A 138 -15.98 -10.30 23.11
N PHE A 139 -15.04 -10.88 23.87
CA PHE A 139 -15.15 -11.02 25.31
C PHE A 139 -15.33 -9.67 26.01
N ILE A 140 -14.53 -8.66 25.67
CA ILE A 140 -14.65 -7.30 26.20
C ILE A 140 -16.04 -6.74 25.88
N THR A 141 -16.46 -6.79 24.62
CA THR A 141 -17.74 -6.21 24.18
C THR A 141 -18.93 -6.89 24.87
N ALA A 142 -18.91 -8.22 24.99
CA ALA A 142 -19.96 -8.98 25.64
C ALA A 142 -20.07 -8.64 27.14
N THR A 143 -18.93 -8.55 27.83
CA THR A 143 -18.88 -8.27 29.27
C THR A 143 -19.17 -6.80 29.59
N GLU A 144 -18.77 -5.85 28.74
CA GLU A 144 -19.15 -4.43 28.87
C GLU A 144 -20.66 -4.22 28.66
N ARG A 145 -21.28 -4.99 27.76
CA ARG A 145 -22.74 -4.94 27.56
C ARG A 145 -23.52 -5.44 28.78
N ILE A 146 -23.00 -6.48 29.45
CA ILE A 146 -23.62 -7.07 30.65
C ILE A 146 -23.34 -6.22 31.89
N GLY A 147 -22.07 -5.86 32.09
CA GLY A 147 -21.58 -5.16 33.27
C GLY A 147 -21.54 -3.64 33.17
N GLY A 148 -21.94 -3.02 32.05
CA GLY A 148 -22.09 -1.56 31.92
C GLY A 148 -20.85 -0.69 32.15
N ARG A 149 -19.68 -1.27 32.47
CA ARG A 149 -18.40 -0.60 32.73
C ARG A 149 -17.39 -1.02 31.68
N LEU A 150 -16.56 -0.07 31.26
CA LEU A 150 -15.52 -0.27 30.27
C LEU A 150 -14.32 -1.03 30.85
N GLY A 151 -13.84 -2.04 30.13
CA GLY A 151 -12.72 -2.88 30.51
C GLY A 151 -11.36 -2.24 30.22
N TYR A 152 -11.03 -1.13 30.85
CA TYR A 152 -9.80 -0.37 30.53
C TYR A 152 -8.51 -1.18 30.68
N SER A 153 -8.41 -2.03 31.71
CA SER A 153 -7.20 -2.84 31.99
C SER A 153 -6.92 -3.86 30.88
N ILE A 154 -7.93 -4.61 30.47
CA ILE A 154 -7.84 -5.60 29.41
C ILE A 154 -7.67 -4.93 28.04
N ARG A 155 -8.36 -3.81 27.77
CA ARG A 155 -8.18 -3.00 26.55
C ARG A 155 -6.74 -2.49 26.43
N GLY A 156 -6.21 -1.90 27.50
CA GLY A 156 -4.82 -1.42 27.52
C GLY A 156 -3.81 -2.54 27.32
N THR A 157 -4.03 -3.70 27.95
CA THR A 157 -3.18 -4.89 27.76
C THR A 157 -3.24 -5.40 26.32
N LEU A 158 -4.43 -5.57 25.75
CA LEU A 158 -4.62 -6.02 24.37
C LEU A 158 -3.98 -5.05 23.37
N GLN A 159 -4.14 -3.74 23.58
CA GLN A 159 -3.54 -2.72 22.72
C GLN A 159 -2.00 -2.74 22.80
N SER A 160 -1.44 -2.90 24.01
CA SER A 160 0.00 -3.08 24.19
C SER A 160 0.52 -4.32 23.47
N GLN A 161 -0.22 -5.44 23.51
CA GLN A 161 0.17 -6.65 22.78
C GLN A 161 0.10 -6.52 21.27
N ALA A 162 -0.96 -5.89 20.77
CA ALA A 162 -1.11 -5.65 19.34
C ALA A 162 -0.02 -4.70 18.82
N LYS A 163 0.38 -3.70 19.62
CA LYS A 163 1.55 -2.87 19.30
C LYS A 163 2.84 -3.69 19.27
N GLY A 164 3.11 -4.49 20.32
CA GLY A 164 4.29 -5.35 20.39
C GLY A 164 4.35 -6.38 19.24
N PHE A 165 3.20 -6.89 18.79
CA PHE A 165 3.11 -7.72 17.60
C PHE A 165 3.56 -6.96 16.35
N ILE A 166 3.02 -5.76 16.09
CA ILE A 166 3.41 -4.95 14.93
C ILE A 166 4.90 -4.59 14.97
N GLU A 167 5.43 -4.22 16.14
CA GLU A 167 6.84 -3.89 16.34
C GLU A 167 7.76 -5.07 15.98
N PHE A 168 7.51 -6.26 16.56
CA PHE A 168 8.29 -7.46 16.26
C PHE A 168 8.21 -7.85 14.78
N GLN A 169 7.00 -7.78 14.22
CA GLN A 169 6.74 -8.08 12.82
C GLN A 169 7.44 -7.09 11.88
N HIS A 170 7.56 -5.83 12.28
CA HIS A 170 8.32 -4.82 11.56
C HIS A 170 9.82 -5.07 11.63
N GLU A 171 10.38 -5.33 12.82
CA GLU A 171 11.79 -5.65 13.01
C GLU A 171 12.22 -6.87 12.16
N SER A 172 11.41 -7.92 12.14
CA SER A 172 11.64 -9.10 11.32
C SER A 172 11.66 -8.76 9.82
N ARG A 173 10.72 -7.94 9.35
CA ARG A 173 10.66 -7.48 7.95
C ARG A 173 11.83 -6.59 7.58
N MET A 174 12.25 -5.69 8.45
CA MET A 174 13.43 -4.84 8.25
C MET A 174 14.71 -5.66 8.12
N ALA A 175 14.92 -6.63 9.03
CA ALA A 175 16.05 -7.54 8.96
C ALA A 175 16.06 -8.37 7.66
N LYS A 176 14.90 -8.90 7.27
CA LYS A 176 14.73 -9.66 6.02
C LYS A 176 14.99 -8.78 4.80
N MET A 177 14.43 -7.57 4.76
CA MET A 177 14.61 -6.63 3.65
C MET A 177 16.08 -6.24 3.49
N LYS A 178 16.77 -5.96 4.61
CA LYS A 178 18.21 -5.71 4.60
C LYS A 178 18.99 -6.88 4.01
N ALA A 179 18.75 -8.10 4.49
CA ALA A 179 19.46 -9.29 4.01
C ALA A 179 19.25 -9.52 2.51
N ILE A 180 18.02 -9.31 2.01
CA ILE A 180 17.68 -9.48 0.59
C ILE A 180 18.33 -8.40 -0.26
N LEU A 181 18.28 -7.13 0.16
CA LEU A 181 18.94 -6.04 -0.54
C LEU A 181 20.46 -6.23 -0.59
N ASP A 182 21.07 -6.68 0.50
CA ASP A 182 22.51 -6.92 0.56
C ASP A 182 22.94 -8.06 -0.37
N GLN A 183 22.06 -9.01 -0.67
CA GLN A 183 22.30 -10.12 -1.59
C GLN A 183 21.77 -9.88 -3.01
N GLU A 184 21.17 -8.71 -3.28
CA GLU A 184 20.53 -8.41 -4.57
C GLU A 184 21.58 -8.26 -5.69
N ASN A 185 21.38 -8.99 -6.78
CA ASN A 185 22.27 -8.97 -7.93
C ASN A 185 21.72 -8.14 -9.09
N TRP A 186 20.53 -7.53 -8.92
CA TRP A 186 19.84 -6.75 -9.93
C TRP A 186 19.61 -7.54 -11.21
N ALA A 187 19.28 -8.83 -11.06
CA ALA A 187 18.85 -9.68 -12.14
C ALA A 187 17.33 -9.61 -12.27
N GLU A 188 16.89 -9.43 -13.50
CA GLU A 188 15.48 -9.48 -13.86
C GLU A 188 14.89 -10.86 -13.54
N ILE A 189 13.72 -10.86 -12.91
CA ILE A 189 13.00 -12.08 -12.54
C ILE A 189 11.69 -12.17 -13.30
N ASP A 190 11.29 -13.41 -13.59
CA ASP A 190 9.97 -13.71 -14.12
C ASP A 190 8.94 -13.53 -12.99
N VAL A 191 8.03 -12.58 -13.14
CA VAL A 191 7.09 -12.20 -12.07
C VAL A 191 6.02 -13.29 -11.90
N PRO A 192 5.93 -13.94 -10.73
CA PRO A 192 4.87 -14.92 -10.48
C PRO A 192 3.47 -14.29 -10.45
N ASP A 193 2.46 -15.05 -10.89
CA ASP A 193 1.04 -14.61 -10.92
C ASP A 193 0.53 -14.06 -9.59
N GLU A 194 0.97 -14.63 -8.47
CA GLU A 194 0.58 -14.19 -7.13
C GLU A 194 0.88 -12.70 -6.89
N PHE A 195 1.97 -12.15 -7.45
CA PHE A 195 2.30 -10.74 -7.29
C PHE A 195 1.40 -9.84 -8.14
N GLN A 196 1.02 -10.28 -9.34
CA GLN A 196 0.04 -9.56 -10.15
C GLN A 196 -1.32 -9.52 -9.44
N VAL A 197 -1.73 -10.64 -8.82
CA VAL A 197 -2.94 -10.71 -8.01
C VAL A 197 -2.86 -9.77 -6.80
N ILE A 198 -1.72 -9.74 -6.09
CA ILE A 198 -1.51 -8.81 -4.97
C ILE A 198 -1.70 -7.35 -5.43
N VAL A 199 -0.99 -6.93 -6.48
CA VAL A 199 -1.08 -5.54 -6.99
C VAL A 199 -2.50 -5.20 -7.43
N THR A 200 -3.17 -6.12 -8.14
CA THR A 200 -4.53 -5.90 -8.61
C THR A 200 -5.52 -5.84 -7.43
N SER A 201 -5.41 -6.75 -6.46
CA SER A 201 -6.29 -6.78 -5.29
C SER A 201 -6.10 -5.58 -4.36
N LEU A 202 -4.89 -5.08 -4.21
CA LEU A 202 -4.59 -3.95 -3.33
C LEU A 202 -5.00 -2.61 -3.93
N PHE A 203 -4.85 -2.46 -5.25
CA PHE A 203 -4.87 -1.14 -5.89
C PHE A 203 -5.96 -0.97 -6.96
N CYS A 204 -6.61 -2.04 -7.44
CA CYS A 204 -7.68 -1.96 -8.43
C CYS A 204 -9.05 -1.85 -7.77
N PHE A 205 -9.28 -0.77 -7.00
CA PHE A 205 -10.61 -0.42 -6.46
C PHE A 205 -11.24 0.79 -7.16
N GLU A 206 -10.75 1.16 -8.34
CA GLU A 206 -11.24 2.31 -9.09
C GLU A 206 -12.04 1.87 -10.32
N SER A 207 -13.28 1.37 -10.12
CA SER A 207 -14.38 1.46 -11.11
C SER A 207 -15.74 0.97 -10.58
N LEU A 208 -16.19 1.40 -9.40
CA LEU A 208 -17.62 1.21 -9.00
C LEU A 208 -18.27 2.46 -8.37
N ALA A 209 -17.57 3.60 -8.31
CA ALA A 209 -18.09 4.83 -7.69
C ALA A 209 -18.58 5.90 -8.70
N LEU A 210 -18.68 5.59 -10.00
CA LEU A 210 -19.12 6.54 -11.04
C LEU A 210 -20.38 6.10 -11.82
N SER A 211 -21.14 5.11 -11.35
CA SER A 211 -22.40 4.71 -12.02
C SER A 211 -23.63 4.64 -11.11
N GLU A 212 -23.73 5.49 -10.10
CA GLU A 212 -25.01 5.74 -9.44
C GLU A 212 -25.11 7.22 -9.15
N ASN A 213 -25.78 7.95 -10.05
CA ASN A 213 -26.67 9.09 -9.75
C ASN A 213 -26.99 9.86 -11.03
N THR A 214 -27.89 9.35 -11.85
CA THR A 214 -28.76 10.21 -12.68
C THR A 214 -30.09 9.51 -12.93
N THR A 215 -31.04 9.67 -12.00
CA THR A 215 -32.46 9.67 -12.32
C THR A 215 -33.02 11.02 -11.93
N ALA A 216 -33.46 11.75 -12.95
CA ALA A 216 -34.09 13.05 -12.86
C ALA A 216 -35.43 13.00 -12.13
N ASN A 217 -35.78 14.09 -11.46
CA ASN A 217 -37.12 14.68 -11.55
C ASN A 217 -37.03 16.19 -11.27
N GLY A 218 -37.46 16.97 -12.24
CA GLY A 218 -37.43 18.42 -12.21
C GLY A 218 -38.64 19.05 -11.54
N ALA A 219 -38.47 20.30 -11.11
CA ALA A 219 -39.52 21.31 -11.07
C ALA A 219 -38.89 22.68 -11.35
N VAL A 220 -39.43 23.32 -12.39
CA VAL A 220 -39.11 24.61 -13.01
C VAL A 220 -39.80 25.73 -12.18
N THR A 221 -39.28 26.96 -11.96
CA THR A 221 -39.35 28.20 -12.80
C THR A 221 -38.90 29.44 -11.93
N PRO A 222 -38.75 30.71 -12.41
CA PRO A 222 -37.44 31.35 -12.69
C PRO A 222 -37.26 32.85 -12.25
N GLY A 223 -36.12 33.46 -12.60
CA GLY A 223 -35.87 34.93 -12.74
C GLY A 223 -34.87 35.52 -11.72
N SER A 224 -33.88 36.37 -12.04
CA SER A 224 -33.58 37.17 -13.25
C SER A 224 -32.09 37.62 -13.25
N GLU A 225 -31.58 37.87 -14.47
CA GLU A 225 -30.50 38.79 -14.90
C GLU A 225 -29.03 38.57 -14.44
N GLY A 226 -28.01 38.56 -15.33
CA GLY A 226 -27.97 38.76 -16.78
C GLY A 226 -26.56 38.52 -17.39
N SER A 227 -26.55 37.93 -18.60
CA SER A 227 -25.86 38.27 -19.88
C SER A 227 -24.40 38.81 -19.92
N PRO A 228 -23.72 38.86 -21.11
CA PRO A 228 -24.09 38.29 -22.42
C PRO A 228 -22.93 37.70 -23.30
N THR A 229 -23.37 36.95 -24.35
CA THR A 229 -22.89 36.90 -25.77
C THR A 229 -21.50 36.31 -26.07
N ASP A 230 -21.20 35.59 -27.16
CA ASP A 230 -21.85 35.10 -28.41
C ASP A 230 -20.73 34.28 -29.11
N ALA A 231 -20.87 33.36 -30.08
CA ALA A 231 -21.95 32.77 -30.82
C ALA A 231 -21.39 31.61 -31.70
N LYS A 232 -22.32 30.82 -32.27
CA LYS A 232 -22.27 30.07 -33.56
C LYS A 232 -21.67 28.65 -33.53
N VAL A 233 -22.47 27.58 -33.42
CA VAL A 233 -23.44 26.94 -34.37
C VAL A 233 -22.77 26.14 -35.50
N SER A 234 -22.96 24.81 -35.48
CA SER A 234 -23.46 23.91 -36.57
C SER A 234 -23.17 22.45 -36.17
N ASN A 235 -24.13 21.66 -35.69
CA ASN A 235 -25.21 20.90 -36.34
C ASN A 235 -24.83 19.52 -36.94
N SER A 236 -25.80 18.61 -36.71
CA SER A 236 -26.11 17.33 -37.37
C SER A 236 -25.38 16.08 -36.88
N SER A 237 -25.95 14.87 -36.78
CA SER A 237 -27.32 14.30 -36.78
C SER A 237 -27.15 12.77 -36.62
N GLN A 238 -28.25 12.05 -36.32
CA GLN A 238 -28.50 10.58 -36.50
C GLN A 238 -28.15 9.67 -35.31
N ASN A 239 -29.09 9.02 -34.60
CA ASN A 239 -30.11 7.98 -34.94
C ASN A 239 -29.59 6.54 -35.03
N MET A 240 -30.42 5.64 -34.44
CA MET A 240 -30.54 4.17 -34.59
C MET A 240 -29.57 3.30 -33.77
N GLU A 241 -30.07 2.61 -32.73
CA GLU A 241 -30.74 1.27 -32.70
C GLU A 241 -29.70 0.15 -32.51
N GLN A 242 -29.69 -0.60 -31.40
CA GLN A 242 -30.59 -1.67 -30.94
C GLN A 242 -30.08 -3.07 -31.35
N HIS A 243 -30.32 -4.04 -30.46
CA HIS A 243 -30.02 -5.49 -30.52
C HIS A 243 -28.58 -5.92 -30.23
N GLY A 244 -28.31 -6.93 -29.41
CA GLY A 244 -29.19 -7.85 -28.68
C GLY A 244 -28.35 -8.99 -28.08
N SER A 245 -28.66 -9.30 -26.82
CA SER A 245 -28.64 -10.58 -26.08
C SER A 245 -27.99 -11.85 -26.66
N VAL A 246 -27.35 -12.64 -25.77
CA VAL A 246 -27.44 -14.12 -25.55
C VAL A 246 -26.34 -14.49 -24.52
N ALA A 247 -26.65 -14.69 -23.24
CA ALA A 247 -27.05 -15.94 -22.55
C ALA A 247 -25.98 -17.07 -22.51
N VAL A 248 -25.13 -17.05 -21.46
CA VAL A 248 -24.93 -18.04 -20.35
C VAL A 248 -25.54 -19.44 -20.64
N PRO A 249 -24.88 -20.60 -20.38
CA PRO A 249 -24.65 -21.00 -18.99
C PRO A 249 -23.43 -21.85 -18.56
N LEU A 250 -23.25 -21.71 -17.25
CA LEU A 250 -22.44 -22.41 -16.25
C LEU A 250 -22.74 -23.92 -16.23
N ASP A 251 -21.74 -24.73 -15.84
CA ASP A 251 -22.00 -25.93 -15.04
C ASP A 251 -20.88 -26.24 -14.03
N ASN A 252 -21.32 -26.71 -12.86
CA ASN A 252 -20.56 -27.04 -11.65
C ASN A 252 -20.04 -28.47 -11.69
N THR A 253 -18.90 -28.79 -11.04
CA THR A 253 -18.86 -29.86 -10.00
C THR A 253 -17.55 -29.92 -9.21
N SER A 254 -17.69 -30.40 -7.98
CA SER A 254 -16.76 -30.43 -6.84
C SER A 254 -15.99 -31.75 -6.73
N GLY A 255 -14.90 -31.79 -5.95
CA GLY A 255 -14.30 -33.07 -5.49
C GLY A 255 -12.97 -32.92 -4.73
N SER A 256 -12.95 -33.39 -3.49
CA SER A 256 -11.91 -33.17 -2.46
C SER A 256 -10.89 -34.32 -2.31
N ALA A 257 -9.73 -33.97 -1.70
CA ALA A 257 -8.94 -34.73 -0.71
C ALA A 257 -7.89 -35.80 -1.10
N SER A 258 -6.61 -35.43 -0.87
CA SER A 258 -5.57 -36.05 -0.02
C SER A 258 -5.13 -37.53 -0.21
N LEU A 259 -3.80 -37.75 -0.39
CA LEU A 259 -2.97 -38.61 0.48
C LEU A 259 -1.46 -38.53 0.15
N LEU A 260 -0.65 -38.65 1.21
CA LEU A 260 0.82 -38.57 1.32
C LEU A 260 1.56 -39.78 0.73
N ARG A 261 2.85 -39.61 0.33
CA ARG A 261 4.01 -40.37 0.85
C ARG A 261 5.37 -39.90 0.31
N THR A 262 6.38 -40.23 1.11
CA THR A 262 7.74 -39.71 1.22
C THR A 262 8.79 -40.63 0.55
N GLU A 263 9.99 -40.06 0.35
CA GLU A 263 11.34 -40.68 0.40
C GLU A 263 12.01 -41.30 -0.86
N SER A 264 13.01 -40.55 -1.35
CA SER A 264 14.43 -40.87 -1.67
C SER A 264 14.90 -42.32 -1.94
N GLY A 265 15.74 -42.46 -2.97
CA GLY A 265 16.69 -43.57 -3.12
C GLY A 265 17.39 -43.61 -4.48
N HIS A 266 18.72 -43.68 -4.47
CA HIS A 266 19.66 -43.49 -5.58
C HIS A 266 19.94 -44.78 -6.40
N THR A 267 20.61 -44.58 -7.56
CA THR A 267 21.57 -45.46 -8.30
C THR A 267 21.10 -46.40 -9.44
N ASP A 268 21.56 -46.03 -10.63
CA ASP A 268 21.86 -46.78 -11.88
C ASP A 268 22.81 -48.01 -11.66
N PRO A 269 23.10 -48.95 -12.62
CA PRO A 269 23.23 -48.70 -14.08
C PRO A 269 22.92 -49.83 -15.12
N GLU A 270 22.95 -49.39 -16.40
CA GLU A 270 23.35 -50.07 -17.66
C GLU A 270 22.58 -51.29 -18.24
N SER A 271 21.93 -51.12 -19.41
CA SER A 271 22.53 -51.44 -20.73
C SER A 271 21.56 -51.33 -21.93
N ASN A 272 22.03 -50.61 -22.96
CA ASN A 272 21.80 -50.68 -24.43
C ASN A 272 20.52 -51.30 -25.04
N ALA A 273 19.80 -50.50 -25.84
CA ALA A 273 19.52 -50.82 -27.25
C ALA A 273 18.93 -49.63 -28.06
N ALA A 274 19.59 -49.38 -29.19
CA ALA A 274 19.07 -48.94 -30.50
C ALA A 274 18.34 -47.58 -30.67
N GLN A 275 19.03 -46.75 -31.45
CA GLN A 275 18.63 -45.54 -32.16
C GLN A 275 17.31 -45.68 -32.95
N ILE A 276 16.39 -44.73 -32.76
CA ILE A 276 15.65 -44.10 -33.86
C ILE A 276 15.68 -42.59 -33.64
N SER A 277 16.30 -41.90 -34.59
CA SER A 277 16.41 -40.45 -34.66
C SER A 277 15.09 -39.83 -35.09
N GLU A 278 14.42 -39.13 -34.18
CA GLU A 278 13.53 -38.02 -34.53
C GLU A 278 14.11 -36.72 -33.99
N SER A 279 14.65 -35.95 -34.93
CA SER A 279 15.06 -34.57 -34.75
C SER A 279 13.84 -33.71 -34.40
N ASN A 280 13.64 -33.42 -33.10
CA ASN A 280 12.87 -32.26 -32.68
C ASN A 280 13.79 -31.31 -31.94
N SER A 281 14.43 -30.45 -32.73
CA SER A 281 15.00 -29.18 -32.31
C SER A 281 13.90 -28.32 -31.69
N ARG A 282 13.56 -28.58 -30.42
CA ARG A 282 12.88 -27.59 -29.58
C ARG A 282 13.88 -26.47 -29.34
N GLN A 283 13.86 -25.49 -30.23
CA GLN A 283 14.32 -24.15 -29.96
C GLN A 283 13.78 -23.78 -28.57
N HIS A 284 14.68 -23.67 -27.59
CA HIS A 284 14.41 -22.98 -26.35
C HIS A 284 14.16 -21.51 -26.73
N VAL A 285 12.93 -21.20 -27.14
CA VAL A 285 12.44 -19.82 -27.16
C VAL A 285 12.43 -19.42 -25.71
N LYS A 286 13.50 -18.73 -25.29
CA LYS A 286 13.61 -18.16 -23.96
C LYS A 286 12.49 -17.13 -23.86
N ALA A 287 11.36 -17.52 -23.25
CA ALA A 287 10.22 -16.64 -23.04
C ALA A 287 10.73 -15.37 -22.36
N SER A 288 10.33 -14.20 -22.87
CA SER A 288 10.64 -12.94 -22.21
C SER A 288 10.08 -12.99 -20.78
N PRO A 289 10.86 -12.63 -19.76
CA PRO A 289 10.39 -12.62 -18.38
C PRO A 289 9.13 -11.78 -18.26
N ARG A 290 8.15 -12.29 -17.51
CA ARG A 290 6.86 -11.65 -17.32
C ARG A 290 7.03 -10.39 -16.47
N MET A 291 6.50 -9.28 -16.98
CA MET A 291 6.48 -8.01 -16.28
C MET A 291 5.34 -7.94 -15.26
N LEU A 292 5.51 -7.10 -14.24
CA LEU A 292 4.44 -6.74 -13.31
C LEU A 292 3.67 -5.54 -13.88
N PHE A 293 2.35 -5.63 -14.00
CA PHE A 293 1.52 -4.57 -14.56
C PHE A 293 0.81 -3.77 -13.47
N PHE A 294 0.86 -2.45 -13.57
CA PHE A 294 0.14 -1.51 -12.71
C PHE A 294 -0.42 -0.36 -13.55
N HIS A 295 -1.73 -0.14 -13.49
CA HIS A 295 -2.46 0.84 -14.33
C HIS A 295 -2.13 0.73 -15.83
N GLY A 296 -1.98 -0.50 -16.35
CA GLY A 296 -1.65 -0.76 -17.75
C GLY A 296 -0.16 -0.56 -18.11
N VAL A 297 0.67 -0.11 -17.18
CA VAL A 297 2.12 0.04 -17.36
C VAL A 297 2.83 -1.21 -16.85
N GLY A 298 3.67 -1.82 -17.68
CA GLY A 298 4.48 -2.98 -17.33
C GLY A 298 5.83 -2.57 -16.73
N TYR A 299 6.26 -3.24 -15.66
CA TYR A 299 7.51 -2.98 -14.96
C TYR A 299 8.36 -4.25 -14.89
N HIS A 300 9.65 -4.10 -15.21
CA HIS A 300 10.63 -5.17 -14.97
C HIS A 300 11.00 -5.19 -13.48
N MET A 301 10.85 -6.35 -12.85
CA MET A 301 11.07 -6.49 -11.41
C MET A 301 12.35 -7.28 -11.11
N VAL A 302 12.88 -7.01 -9.92
CA VAL A 302 13.93 -7.83 -9.27
C VAL A 302 13.39 -8.36 -7.94
N ASN A 303 14.11 -9.31 -7.33
CA ASN A 303 13.65 -10.03 -6.14
C ASN A 303 13.30 -9.10 -4.97
N CYS A 304 14.18 -8.15 -4.63
CA CYS A 304 13.93 -7.21 -3.54
C CYS A 304 12.66 -6.37 -3.74
N GLY A 305 12.33 -6.00 -4.98
CA GLY A 305 11.13 -5.25 -5.33
C GLY A 305 9.84 -6.05 -5.08
N LEU A 306 9.81 -7.32 -5.50
CA LEU A 306 8.65 -8.19 -5.23
C LEU A 306 8.46 -8.44 -3.73
N ILE A 307 9.55 -8.67 -3.01
CA ILE A 307 9.47 -8.87 -1.55
C ILE A 307 8.96 -7.60 -0.85
N LEU A 308 9.34 -6.42 -1.31
CA LEU A 308 8.79 -5.16 -0.80
C LEU A 308 7.28 -5.09 -1.01
N VAL A 309 6.79 -5.41 -2.20
CA VAL A 309 5.34 -5.45 -2.50
C VAL A 309 4.61 -6.37 -1.55
N LYS A 310 5.12 -7.58 -1.34
CA LYS A 310 4.54 -8.54 -0.40
C LYS A 310 4.51 -8.00 1.03
N MET A 311 5.60 -7.39 1.50
CA MET A 311 5.64 -6.78 2.83
C MET A 311 4.62 -5.65 2.97
N ILE A 312 4.47 -4.78 1.96
CA ILE A 312 3.46 -3.71 1.95
C ILE A 312 2.04 -4.29 2.03
N SER A 313 1.74 -5.35 1.27
CA SER A 313 0.46 -6.06 1.35
C SER A 313 0.17 -6.53 2.78
N GLU A 314 1.13 -7.16 3.43
CA GLU A 314 0.98 -7.66 4.80
C GLU A 314 0.79 -6.52 5.82
N TYR A 315 1.40 -5.35 5.60
CA TYR A 315 1.12 -4.16 6.41
C TYR A 315 -0.31 -3.65 6.20
N ILE A 316 -0.80 -3.65 4.97
CA ILE A 316 -2.19 -3.27 4.67
C ILE A 316 -3.17 -4.21 5.37
N ASP A 317 -2.91 -5.52 5.37
CA ASP A 317 -3.73 -6.52 6.08
C ASP A 317 -3.74 -6.25 7.61
N MET A 318 -2.57 -5.94 8.18
CA MET A 318 -2.46 -5.55 9.59
C MET A 318 -3.25 -4.27 9.90
N ASN A 319 -3.19 -3.26 9.03
CA ASN A 319 -3.94 -2.00 9.16
C ASN A 319 -5.45 -2.23 9.11
N ASN A 320 -5.91 -3.08 8.19
CA ASN A 320 -7.32 -3.37 7.99
C ASN A 320 -7.92 -4.11 9.20
N SER A 321 -7.16 -5.04 9.76
CA SER A 321 -7.57 -5.90 10.88
C SER A 321 -7.48 -5.21 12.24
N MET A 322 -6.49 -4.34 12.45
CA MET A 322 -6.23 -3.64 13.72
C MET A 322 -6.26 -2.12 13.54
N SER A 323 -7.42 -1.58 13.16
CA SER A 323 -7.57 -0.15 12.82
C SER A 323 -7.24 0.83 13.95
N GLY A 324 -7.31 0.40 15.21
CA GLY A 324 -6.85 1.22 16.34
C GLY A 324 -5.35 1.53 16.32
N LEU A 325 -4.58 0.81 15.51
CA LEU A 325 -3.13 0.94 15.35
C LEU A 325 -2.74 1.51 13.97
N SER A 326 -3.68 2.05 13.19
CA SER A 326 -3.40 2.52 11.83
C SER A 326 -2.23 3.50 11.73
N SER A 327 -2.12 4.45 12.66
CA SER A 327 -0.98 5.38 12.66
C SER A 327 0.37 4.71 12.89
N GLU A 328 0.40 3.65 13.71
CA GLU A 328 1.61 2.85 13.93
C GLU A 328 1.98 2.12 12.64
N VAL A 329 1.01 1.47 11.99
CA VAL A 329 1.24 0.76 10.73
C VAL A 329 1.73 1.69 9.62
N VAL A 330 1.11 2.87 9.48
CA VAL A 330 1.55 3.89 8.51
C VAL A 330 3.01 4.28 8.76
N HIS A 331 3.38 4.55 10.02
CA HIS A 331 4.76 4.87 10.37
C HIS A 331 5.72 3.75 9.98
N ARG A 332 5.36 2.47 10.20
CA ARG A 332 6.18 1.31 9.80
C ARG A 332 6.30 1.15 8.29
N VAL A 333 5.25 1.45 7.53
CA VAL A 333 5.30 1.48 6.06
C VAL A 333 6.21 2.60 5.55
N VAL A 334 6.13 3.78 6.14
CA VAL A 334 7.03 4.90 5.83
C VAL A 334 8.49 4.52 6.12
N GLU A 335 8.76 3.89 7.27
CA GLU A 335 10.09 3.46 7.69
C GLU A 335 10.71 2.44 6.71
N ILE A 336 9.96 1.40 6.33
CA ILE A 336 10.48 0.38 5.39
C ILE A 336 10.67 0.95 3.97
N LEU A 337 9.80 1.86 3.52
CA LEU A 337 9.96 2.53 2.23
C LEU A 337 11.20 3.44 2.23
N LYS A 338 11.44 4.20 3.30
CA LYS A 338 12.66 5.01 3.46
C LYS A 338 13.92 4.15 3.45
N PHE A 339 13.88 3.04 4.19
CA PHE A 339 15.00 2.10 4.26
C PHE A 339 15.31 1.49 2.90
N PHE A 340 14.29 1.00 2.19
CA PHE A 340 14.44 0.43 0.86
C PHE A 340 15.05 1.43 -0.13
N ASN A 341 14.55 2.67 -0.16
CA ASN A 341 15.06 3.72 -1.04
C ASN A 341 16.53 4.04 -0.75
N THR A 342 16.83 4.31 0.53
CA THR A 342 18.18 4.69 0.98
C THR A 342 19.18 3.58 0.71
N ARG A 343 18.82 2.33 1.03
CA ARG A 343 19.71 1.19 0.83
C ARG A 343 19.92 0.89 -0.65
N THR A 344 18.87 0.98 -1.48
CA THR A 344 19.00 0.84 -2.94
C THR A 344 19.92 1.91 -3.53
N CYS A 345 19.80 3.16 -3.11
CA CYS A 345 20.69 4.24 -3.53
C CYS A 345 22.16 3.93 -3.18
N GLN A 346 22.43 3.50 -1.94
CA GLN A 346 23.78 3.09 -1.52
C GLN A 346 24.33 1.92 -2.35
N LEU A 347 23.50 0.93 -2.65
CA LEU A 347 23.90 -0.26 -3.38
C LEU A 347 24.23 0.07 -4.85
N VAL A 348 23.41 0.90 -5.48
CA VAL A 348 23.41 1.12 -6.93
C VAL A 348 24.21 2.37 -7.33
N LEU A 349 24.04 3.49 -6.62
CA LEU A 349 24.78 4.74 -6.87
C LEU A 349 26.03 4.85 -6.01
N GLY A 350 25.97 4.39 -4.76
CA GLY A 350 27.11 4.40 -3.82
C GLY A 350 28.10 3.25 -3.99
N ALA A 351 27.94 2.42 -5.04
CA ALA A 351 28.73 1.23 -5.30
C ALA A 351 28.74 0.16 -4.17
N GLY A 352 27.79 0.23 -3.23
CA GLY A 352 27.71 -0.70 -2.10
C GLY A 352 27.48 -2.16 -2.52
N ALA A 353 26.79 -2.41 -3.64
CA ALA A 353 26.55 -3.77 -4.14
C ALA A 353 27.84 -4.51 -4.51
N MET A 354 28.93 -3.78 -4.81
CA MET A 354 30.24 -4.38 -5.06
C MET A 354 30.86 -4.98 -3.79
N GLN A 355 30.49 -4.44 -2.61
CA GLN A 355 31.01 -4.86 -1.32
C GLN A 355 30.15 -5.97 -0.69
N VAL A 356 28.82 -5.81 -0.73
CA VAL A 356 27.91 -6.71 0.00
C VAL A 356 27.30 -7.81 -0.86
N SER A 357 27.04 -7.54 -2.14
CA SER A 357 26.39 -8.49 -3.06
C SER A 357 27.38 -9.27 -3.92
N GLY A 358 28.68 -8.92 -3.83
CA GLY A 358 29.75 -9.58 -4.59
C GLY A 358 29.78 -9.24 -6.08
N LEU A 359 29.06 -8.18 -6.51
CA LEU A 359 29.09 -7.74 -7.91
C LEU A 359 30.47 -7.18 -8.26
N LYS A 360 31.08 -7.68 -9.34
CA LYS A 360 32.37 -7.16 -9.84
C LYS A 360 32.29 -5.72 -10.34
N SER A 361 31.13 -5.31 -10.85
CA SER A 361 30.86 -3.96 -11.34
C SER A 361 29.36 -3.68 -11.40
N ILE A 362 29.00 -2.40 -11.32
CA ILE A 362 27.64 -1.94 -11.55
C ILE A 362 27.52 -1.51 -13.01
N THR A 363 26.70 -2.23 -13.77
CA THR A 363 26.51 -2.00 -15.21
C THR A 363 25.27 -1.13 -15.46
N SER A 364 25.15 -0.56 -16.65
CA SER A 364 23.94 0.18 -17.06
C SER A 364 22.67 -0.67 -16.98
N LYS A 365 22.77 -2.01 -17.11
CA LYS A 365 21.63 -2.91 -16.93
C LYS A 365 21.16 -2.96 -15.48
N HIS A 366 22.10 -3.02 -14.51
CA HIS A 366 21.76 -2.98 -13.09
C HIS A 366 21.08 -1.65 -12.72
N LEU A 367 21.62 -0.53 -13.21
CA LEU A 367 21.02 0.80 -13.03
C LEU A 367 19.59 0.86 -13.59
N ALA A 368 19.37 0.31 -14.79
CA ALA A 368 18.06 0.31 -15.43
C ALA A 368 17.02 -0.52 -14.64
N LEU A 369 17.38 -1.72 -14.18
CA LEU A 369 16.48 -2.56 -13.38
C LEU A 369 16.19 -1.96 -12.00
N ALA A 370 17.18 -1.34 -11.36
CA ALA A 370 16.96 -0.57 -10.14
C ALA A 370 15.98 0.59 -10.39
N SER A 371 16.16 1.35 -11.48
CA SER A 371 15.27 2.45 -11.87
C SER A 371 13.82 1.96 -12.10
N GLN A 372 13.62 0.78 -12.70
CA GLN A 372 12.29 0.18 -12.85
C GLN A 372 11.61 -0.10 -11.51
N VAL A 373 12.31 -0.75 -10.57
CA VAL A 373 11.74 -1.05 -9.25
C VAL A 373 11.47 0.22 -8.44
N ILE A 374 12.35 1.22 -8.51
CA ILE A 374 12.13 2.53 -7.88
C ILE A 374 10.92 3.24 -8.51
N SER A 375 10.78 3.20 -9.83
CA SER A 375 9.65 3.81 -10.55
C SER A 375 8.33 3.11 -10.25
N PHE A 376 8.32 1.79 -10.18
CA PHE A 376 7.15 1.01 -9.76
C PHE A 376 6.77 1.36 -8.31
N THR A 377 7.75 1.39 -7.41
CA THR A 377 7.50 1.72 -5.99
C THR A 377 6.94 3.13 -5.85
N TYR A 378 7.50 4.09 -6.59
CA TYR A 378 6.96 5.46 -6.68
C TYR A 378 5.50 5.48 -7.15
N ALA A 379 5.17 4.69 -8.18
CA ALA A 379 3.82 4.63 -8.74
C ALA A 379 2.77 4.05 -7.77
N ILE A 380 3.14 3.10 -6.91
CA ILE A 380 2.19 2.50 -5.95
C ILE A 380 2.02 3.31 -4.65
N ILE A 381 2.94 4.22 -4.30
CA ILE A 381 2.87 5.00 -3.05
C ILE A 381 1.54 5.76 -2.90
N PRO A 382 0.99 6.43 -3.92
CA PRO A 382 -0.32 7.08 -3.83
C PRO A 382 -1.46 6.11 -3.42
N GLU A 383 -1.45 4.89 -3.95
CA GLU A 383 -2.47 3.89 -3.60
C GLU A 383 -2.27 3.32 -2.20
N VAL A 384 -1.02 3.04 -1.82
CA VAL A 384 -0.67 2.65 -0.45
C VAL A 384 -1.12 3.73 0.54
N LYS A 385 -0.88 5.02 0.22
CA LYS A 385 -1.36 6.16 0.99
C LYS A 385 -2.89 6.16 1.08
N ARG A 386 -3.60 6.00 -0.04
CA ARG A 386 -5.07 6.00 -0.06
C ARG A 386 -5.64 4.93 0.88
N VAL A 387 -5.13 3.70 0.79
CA VAL A 387 -5.63 2.56 1.57
C VAL A 387 -5.31 2.70 3.06
N LEU A 388 -4.07 3.03 3.42
CA LEU A 388 -3.65 3.07 4.82
C LEU A 388 -4.33 4.18 5.62
N PHE A 389 -4.63 5.32 4.97
CA PHE A 389 -5.14 6.51 5.64
C PHE A 389 -6.65 6.51 5.88
N LEU A 390 -7.39 5.49 5.41
CA LEU A 390 -8.85 5.38 5.59
C LEU A 390 -9.28 5.39 7.07
N LYS A 391 -8.47 4.81 7.95
CA LYS A 391 -8.80 4.62 9.38
C LYS A 391 -7.87 5.40 10.32
N VAL A 392 -7.02 6.28 9.78
CA VAL A 392 -6.09 7.09 10.58
C VAL A 392 -6.84 8.23 11.27
N PRO A 393 -6.67 8.46 12.58
CA PRO A 393 -7.28 9.59 13.27
C PRO A 393 -6.84 10.94 12.69
N GLU A 394 -7.79 11.87 12.54
CA GLU A 394 -7.56 13.17 11.90
C GLU A 394 -6.43 13.98 12.56
N THR A 395 -6.29 13.85 13.90
CA THR A 395 -5.25 14.51 14.69
C THR A 395 -3.81 14.13 14.28
N ARG A 396 -3.60 12.93 13.74
CA ARG A 396 -2.29 12.44 13.29
C ARG A 396 -2.15 12.38 11.77
N LYS A 397 -3.27 12.52 11.06
CA LYS A 397 -3.35 12.32 9.61
C LYS A 397 -2.45 13.28 8.84
N GLY A 398 -2.49 14.58 9.17
CA GLY A 398 -1.70 15.60 8.47
C GLY A 398 -0.19 15.35 8.53
N LEU A 399 0.35 15.05 9.72
CA LEU A 399 1.78 14.78 9.89
C LEU A 399 2.22 13.52 9.12
N LEU A 400 1.44 12.43 9.23
CA LEU A 400 1.75 11.18 8.53
C LEU A 400 1.64 11.33 7.01
N MET A 401 0.70 12.14 6.51
CA MET A 401 0.57 12.45 5.07
C MET A 401 1.82 13.15 4.55
N LEU A 402 2.36 14.13 5.29
CA LEU A 402 3.60 14.79 4.91
C LEU A 402 4.79 13.83 4.88
N GLU A 403 4.86 12.88 5.81
CA GLU A 403 5.94 11.89 5.83
C GLU A 403 5.89 10.97 4.61
N ILE A 404 4.72 10.45 4.23
CA ILE A 404 4.60 9.57 3.06
C ILE A 404 4.80 10.33 1.75
N ASP A 405 4.38 11.59 1.67
CA ASP A 405 4.62 12.46 0.50
C ASP A 405 6.11 12.78 0.33
N ARG A 406 6.81 13.02 1.44
CA ARG A 406 8.26 13.17 1.42
C ARG A 406 8.95 11.90 0.91
N VAL A 407 8.51 10.73 1.36
CA VAL A 407 9.04 9.46 0.85
C VAL A 407 8.80 9.35 -0.65
N ALA A 408 7.59 9.64 -1.15
CA ALA A 408 7.31 9.61 -2.59
C ALA A 408 8.30 10.52 -3.38
N GLN A 409 8.56 11.72 -2.86
CA GLN A 409 9.51 12.64 -3.46
C GLN A 409 10.95 12.08 -3.44
N ASP A 410 11.38 11.44 -2.36
CA ASP A 410 12.70 10.81 -2.26
C ASP A 410 12.89 9.70 -3.31
N TYR A 411 11.83 8.93 -3.64
CA TYR A 411 11.88 7.94 -4.72
C TYR A 411 12.01 8.60 -6.11
N LYS A 412 11.28 9.70 -6.34
CA LYS A 412 11.40 10.46 -7.59
C LYS A 412 12.81 11.01 -7.77
N VAL A 413 13.37 11.65 -6.75
CA VAL A 413 14.75 12.17 -6.77
C VAL A 413 15.75 11.05 -7.07
N HIS A 414 15.63 9.91 -6.39
CA HIS A 414 16.52 8.78 -6.60
C HIS A 414 16.44 8.23 -8.05
N ARG A 415 15.24 8.13 -8.62
CA ARG A 415 15.08 7.74 -10.04
C ARG A 415 15.81 8.71 -10.96
N ASP A 416 15.63 10.01 -10.75
CA ASP A 416 16.22 11.06 -11.57
C ASP A 416 17.77 11.09 -11.41
N GLU A 417 18.29 10.76 -10.23
CA GLU A 417 19.72 10.56 -9.97
C GLU A 417 20.30 9.35 -10.73
N ILE A 418 19.55 8.24 -10.80
CA ILE A 418 19.96 7.06 -11.60
C ILE A 418 20.02 7.43 -13.09
N HIS A 419 19.01 8.14 -13.60
CA HIS A 419 19.01 8.61 -14.99
C HIS A 419 20.20 9.55 -15.25
N SER A 420 20.46 10.49 -14.34
CA SER A 420 21.62 11.39 -14.42
C SER A 420 22.94 10.62 -14.40
N LYS A 421 23.06 9.55 -13.61
CA LYS A 421 24.25 8.69 -13.59
C LYS A 421 24.47 7.97 -14.92
N LEU A 422 23.41 7.49 -15.58
CA LEU A 422 23.49 6.89 -16.92
C LEU A 422 24.02 7.87 -17.96
N VAL A 423 23.54 9.13 -17.92
CA VAL A 423 24.03 10.20 -18.78
C VAL A 423 25.50 10.51 -18.50
N GLN A 424 25.87 10.60 -17.22
CA GLN A 424 27.25 10.87 -16.81
C GLN A 424 28.21 9.75 -17.23
N ILE A 425 27.79 8.48 -17.18
CA ILE A 425 28.59 7.36 -17.70
C ILE A 425 28.90 7.57 -19.18
N MET A 426 27.93 7.99 -19.99
CA MET A 426 28.19 8.25 -21.41
C MET A 426 29.06 9.48 -21.64
N ARG A 427 28.91 10.52 -20.82
CA ARG A 427 29.81 11.68 -20.85
C ARG A 427 31.25 11.28 -20.58
N GLU A 428 31.50 10.47 -19.55
CA GLU A 428 32.84 9.97 -19.20
C GLU A 428 33.43 9.14 -20.33
N ARG A 429 32.64 8.25 -20.95
CA ARG A 429 33.05 7.47 -22.12
C ARG A 429 33.45 8.37 -23.28
N LEU A 430 32.62 9.36 -23.61
CA LEU A 430 32.93 10.33 -24.66
C LEU A 430 34.25 11.06 -24.38
N LEU A 431 34.44 11.55 -23.15
CA LEU A 431 35.67 12.28 -22.79
C LEU A 431 36.93 11.41 -22.87
N ILE A 432 36.85 10.12 -22.53
CA ILE A 432 37.98 9.19 -22.69
C ILE A 432 38.37 9.08 -24.16
N HIS A 433 37.39 8.91 -25.04
CA HIS A 433 37.61 8.82 -26.49
C HIS A 433 38.15 10.15 -27.06
N LEU A 434 37.63 11.30 -26.61
CA LEU A 434 38.09 12.63 -27.04
C LEU A 434 39.53 12.95 -26.60
N ARG A 435 40.01 12.44 -25.45
CA ARG A 435 41.41 12.61 -25.04
C ARG A 435 42.40 11.95 -26.00
N GLY A 436 42.00 10.89 -26.69
CA GLY A 436 42.81 10.22 -27.71
C GLY A 436 42.80 10.91 -29.07
N LEU A 437 41.88 11.85 -29.29
CA LEU A 437 41.66 12.50 -30.59
C LEU A 437 42.92 13.22 -31.13
N PRO A 438 43.72 13.97 -30.34
CA PRO A 438 44.91 14.65 -30.86
C PRO A 438 45.93 13.69 -31.48
N GLN A 439 46.15 12.52 -30.86
CA GLN A 439 47.08 11.51 -31.39
C GLN A 439 46.57 10.91 -32.71
N ILE A 440 45.25 10.73 -32.83
CA ILE A 440 44.61 10.24 -34.05
C ILE A 440 44.78 11.27 -35.18
N VAL A 441 44.58 12.57 -34.87
CA VAL A 441 44.74 13.68 -35.81
C VAL A 441 46.19 13.81 -36.29
N GLU A 442 47.15 13.67 -35.38
CA GLU A 442 48.58 13.69 -35.73
C GLU A 442 48.92 12.56 -36.70
N ASN A 443 48.39 11.36 -36.46
CA ASN A 443 48.59 10.22 -37.36
C ASN A 443 48.00 10.46 -38.75
N TRP A 444 46.83 11.09 -38.86
CA TRP A 444 46.24 11.50 -40.15
C TRP A 444 47.11 12.49 -40.91
N SER A 445 47.87 13.33 -40.21
CA SER A 445 48.72 14.35 -40.82
C SER A 445 50.03 13.78 -41.37
N ARG A 446 50.45 12.59 -40.91
CA ARG A 446 51.75 11.98 -41.22
C ARG A 446 51.70 10.89 -42.28
N HIS A 447 50.55 10.26 -42.49
CA HIS A 447 50.42 9.10 -43.38
C HIS A 447 49.32 9.33 -44.42
N ASP A 448 49.62 9.01 -45.68
CA ASP A 448 48.62 8.94 -46.75
C ASP A 448 47.73 7.72 -46.50
N ASP A 449 46.62 7.97 -45.79
CA ASP A 449 45.76 6.91 -45.31
C ASP A 449 44.68 6.62 -46.38
N ALA A 450 44.84 5.50 -47.09
CA ALA A 450 43.90 5.00 -48.10
C ALA A 450 42.61 4.38 -47.49
N ASP A 451 42.51 4.27 -46.16
CA ASP A 451 41.34 3.66 -45.53
C ASP A 451 40.05 4.50 -45.73
N SER A 452 38.98 3.87 -46.20
CA SER A 452 37.67 4.51 -46.38
C SER A 452 36.84 4.54 -45.09
N GLN A 453 37.30 3.87 -44.03
CA GLN A 453 36.53 3.72 -42.79
C GLN A 453 36.62 4.96 -41.89
N PRO A 454 35.60 5.18 -41.03
CA PRO A 454 35.69 6.10 -39.89
C PRO A 454 36.76 5.63 -38.91
N SER A 455 37.28 6.57 -38.13
CA SER A 455 38.35 6.30 -37.17
C SER A 455 37.93 5.36 -36.05
N GLN A 456 38.92 4.85 -35.32
CA GLN A 456 38.66 4.05 -34.12
C GLN A 456 37.89 4.85 -33.05
N PHE A 457 38.11 6.17 -32.97
CA PHE A 457 37.35 7.05 -32.09
C PHE A 457 35.86 7.01 -32.44
N ALA A 458 35.49 7.35 -33.69
CA ALA A 458 34.10 7.42 -34.13
C ALA A 458 33.38 6.07 -34.04
N ARG A 459 34.06 4.97 -34.42
CA ARG A 459 33.49 3.62 -34.33
C ARG A 459 33.29 3.14 -32.90
N SER A 460 34.23 3.43 -32.00
CA SER A 460 34.14 2.96 -30.61
C SER A 460 33.05 3.68 -29.84
N ILE A 461 32.96 5.02 -29.95
CA ILE A 461 31.93 5.79 -29.24
C ILE A 461 30.52 5.46 -29.74
N THR A 462 30.32 5.32 -31.06
CA THR A 462 29.01 4.96 -31.63
C THR A 462 28.58 3.55 -31.25
N LYS A 463 29.53 2.60 -31.16
CA LYS A 463 29.26 1.25 -30.66
C LYS A 463 28.84 1.24 -29.18
N GLU A 464 29.50 2.03 -28.33
CA GLU A 464 29.17 2.15 -26.91
C GLU A 464 27.80 2.81 -26.69
N VAL A 465 27.48 3.88 -27.44
CA VAL A 465 26.15 4.51 -27.44
C VAL A 465 25.07 3.52 -27.88
N GLY A 466 25.30 2.78 -28.97
CA GLY A 466 24.34 1.78 -29.46
C GLY A 466 24.12 0.63 -28.48
N LEU A 467 25.17 0.22 -27.75
CA LEU A 467 25.03 -0.77 -26.68
C LEU A 467 24.18 -0.22 -25.52
N LEU A 468 24.43 1.01 -25.08
CA LEU A 468 23.62 1.61 -24.02
C LEU A 468 22.15 1.72 -24.45
N HIS A 469 21.88 2.24 -25.65
CA HIS A 469 20.52 2.38 -26.18
C HIS A 469 19.79 1.03 -26.16
N ARG A 470 20.42 -0.01 -26.68
CA ARG A 470 19.86 -1.37 -26.65
C ARG A 470 19.56 -1.88 -25.24
N VAL A 471 20.42 -1.61 -24.26
CA VAL A 471 20.21 -2.05 -22.88
C VAL A 471 19.04 -1.29 -22.24
N LEU A 472 19.00 0.03 -22.42
CA LEU A 472 17.97 0.88 -21.82
C LEU A 472 16.60 0.66 -22.47
N SER A 473 16.49 0.60 -23.80
CA SER A 473 15.20 0.38 -24.48
C SER A 473 14.59 -1.01 -24.22
N ARG A 474 15.38 -1.97 -23.73
CA ARG A 474 14.89 -3.29 -23.32
C ARG A 474 14.43 -3.34 -21.86
N SER A 475 14.77 -2.35 -21.06
CA SER A 475 14.61 -2.42 -19.60
C SER A 475 13.84 -1.23 -19.03
N LEU A 476 13.87 -0.07 -19.67
CA LEU A 476 13.21 1.17 -19.24
C LEU A 476 12.00 1.48 -20.11
N HIS A 477 11.11 2.34 -19.59
CA HIS A 477 10.01 2.88 -20.38
C HIS A 477 10.53 3.86 -21.44
N GLU A 478 9.83 3.91 -22.58
CA GLU A 478 10.22 4.73 -23.73
C GLU A 478 10.44 6.21 -23.34
N VAL A 479 9.58 6.76 -22.48
CA VAL A 479 9.68 8.14 -21.99
C VAL A 479 10.98 8.40 -21.22
N ASP A 480 11.41 7.44 -20.40
CA ASP A 480 12.66 7.55 -19.63
C ASP A 480 13.87 7.44 -20.57
N VAL A 481 13.82 6.52 -21.54
CA VAL A 481 14.86 6.34 -22.55
C VAL A 481 15.04 7.62 -23.36
N GLN A 482 13.95 8.22 -23.83
CA GLN A 482 13.95 9.50 -24.55
C GLN A 482 14.56 10.61 -23.70
N THR A 483 14.15 10.72 -22.44
CA THR A 483 14.68 11.73 -21.51
C THR A 483 16.20 11.60 -21.31
N ILE A 484 16.69 10.37 -21.10
CA ILE A 484 18.12 10.08 -20.95
C ILE A 484 18.88 10.44 -22.23
N PHE A 485 18.42 9.95 -23.39
CA PHE A 485 19.13 10.16 -24.65
C PHE A 485 19.08 11.61 -25.13
N ARG A 486 18.02 12.36 -24.83
CA ARG A 486 17.96 13.81 -25.07
C ARG A 486 19.14 14.53 -24.41
N GLN A 487 19.46 14.18 -23.16
CA GLN A 487 20.60 14.76 -22.44
C GLN A 487 21.95 14.28 -23.00
N VAL A 488 22.07 12.98 -23.33
CA VAL A 488 23.28 12.42 -23.96
C VAL A 488 23.58 13.11 -25.29
N VAL A 489 22.58 13.25 -26.15
CA VAL A 489 22.67 13.93 -27.46
C VAL A 489 23.19 15.35 -27.28
N LYS A 490 22.60 16.13 -26.36
CA LYS A 490 23.06 17.50 -26.07
C LYS A 490 24.53 17.55 -25.68
N ILE A 491 24.97 16.66 -24.77
CA ILE A 491 26.38 16.58 -24.35
C ILE A 491 27.28 16.22 -25.52
N PHE A 492 26.86 15.29 -26.38
CA PHE A 492 27.63 14.86 -27.54
C PHE A 492 27.84 16.00 -28.53
N HIS A 493 26.79 16.74 -28.90
CA HIS A 493 26.94 17.89 -29.79
C HIS A 493 27.94 18.91 -29.24
N THR A 494 27.78 19.30 -27.97
CA THR A 494 28.62 20.34 -27.38
C THR A 494 30.07 19.89 -27.23
N GLN A 495 30.32 18.73 -26.62
CA GLN A 495 31.68 18.28 -26.31
C GLN A 495 32.48 17.89 -27.57
N ILE A 496 31.82 17.29 -28.57
CA ILE A 496 32.50 16.93 -29.83
C ILE A 496 32.80 18.20 -30.64
N SER A 497 31.83 19.11 -30.76
CA SER A 497 32.05 20.37 -31.47
C SER A 497 33.17 21.20 -30.83
N GLU A 498 33.23 21.26 -29.50
CA GLU A 498 34.30 21.96 -28.77
C GLU A 498 35.67 21.29 -28.95
N ALA A 499 35.74 19.96 -28.99
CA ALA A 499 36.99 19.26 -29.22
C ALA A 499 37.50 19.44 -30.66
N LEU A 500 36.60 19.41 -31.64
CA LEU A 500 36.94 19.55 -33.06
C LEU A 500 37.28 20.99 -33.45
N SER A 501 36.72 22.01 -32.79
CA SER A 501 37.11 23.41 -33.05
C SER A 501 38.56 23.72 -32.68
N ARG A 502 39.22 22.85 -31.91
CA ARG A 502 40.64 22.95 -31.55
C ARG A 502 41.57 22.21 -32.51
N VAL A 503 41.02 21.47 -33.47
CA VAL A 503 41.78 20.75 -34.50
C VAL A 503 42.05 21.69 -35.67
N ASP A 504 43.29 21.71 -36.16
CA ASP A 504 43.62 22.44 -37.39
C ASP A 504 43.12 21.66 -38.62
N ILE A 505 42.07 22.19 -39.25
CA ILE A 505 41.39 21.58 -40.40
C ILE A 505 41.96 22.11 -41.73
N SER A 506 43.04 22.89 -41.69
CA SER A 506 43.68 23.45 -42.90
C SER A 506 44.24 22.36 -43.84
N ASN A 507 44.61 21.19 -43.29
CA ASN A 507 45.07 20.05 -44.09
C ASN A 507 43.85 19.31 -44.70
N PRO A 508 43.75 19.19 -46.05
CA PRO A 508 42.61 18.55 -46.71
C PRO A 508 42.43 17.06 -46.35
N GLN A 509 43.50 16.33 -46.03
CA GLN A 509 43.41 14.94 -45.56
C GLN A 509 42.72 14.88 -44.19
N VAL A 510 43.15 15.73 -43.25
CA VAL A 510 42.57 15.85 -41.91
C VAL A 510 41.11 16.33 -42.01
N GLN A 511 40.84 17.30 -42.88
CA GLN A 511 39.49 17.79 -43.17
C GLN A 511 38.56 16.64 -43.61
N ASN A 512 38.95 15.87 -44.61
CA ASN A 512 38.14 14.74 -45.10
C ASN A 512 37.92 13.66 -44.02
N ARG A 513 38.91 13.39 -43.17
CA ARG A 513 38.81 12.42 -42.07
C ARG A 513 37.87 12.90 -40.96
N VAL A 514 38.02 14.15 -40.53
CA VAL A 514 37.12 14.76 -39.54
C VAL A 514 35.69 14.76 -40.05
N TYR A 515 35.46 15.18 -41.30
CA TYR A 515 34.12 15.17 -41.89
C TYR A 515 33.49 13.78 -41.85
N ARG A 516 34.25 12.74 -42.24
CA ARG A 516 33.76 11.34 -42.23
C ARG A 516 33.41 10.87 -40.82
N ASP A 517 34.26 11.14 -39.84
CA ASP A 517 34.02 10.79 -38.44
C ASP A 517 32.76 11.47 -37.90
N VAL A 518 32.61 12.77 -38.19
CA VAL A 518 31.44 13.55 -37.76
C VAL A 518 30.16 13.04 -38.44
N GLN A 519 30.19 12.71 -39.73
CA GLN A 519 29.03 12.12 -40.41
C GLN A 519 28.63 10.78 -39.80
N HIS A 520 29.61 9.91 -39.47
CA HIS A 520 29.34 8.64 -38.81
C HIS A 520 28.69 8.84 -37.42
N ILE A 521 29.19 9.81 -36.65
CA ILE A 521 28.64 10.14 -35.32
C ILE A 521 27.25 10.77 -35.43
N LEU A 522 27.04 11.73 -36.33
CA LEU A 522 25.73 12.34 -36.57
C LEU A 522 24.70 11.30 -37.04
N GLY A 523 25.11 10.33 -37.86
CA GLY A 523 24.26 9.20 -38.24
C GLY A 523 23.79 8.39 -37.02
N CYS A 524 24.67 8.15 -36.04
CA CYS A 524 24.32 7.52 -34.78
C CYS A 524 23.39 8.39 -33.93
N ILE A 525 23.68 9.69 -33.78
CA ILE A 525 22.86 10.64 -33.01
C ILE A 525 21.43 10.74 -33.57
N ARG A 526 21.28 10.79 -34.89
CA ARG A 526 19.99 10.85 -35.57
C ARG A 526 19.15 9.58 -35.36
N ALA A 527 19.79 8.43 -35.13
CA ALA A 527 19.11 7.16 -34.85
C ALA A 527 18.66 7.00 -33.39
N LEU A 528 19.01 7.93 -32.50
CA LEU A 528 18.60 7.91 -31.09
C LEU A 528 17.17 8.44 -30.90
N PRO A 529 16.45 7.97 -29.87
CA PRO A 529 15.09 8.43 -29.57
C PRO A 529 15.03 9.95 -29.39
N SER A 530 13.96 10.57 -29.89
CA SER A 530 13.75 12.01 -29.86
C SER A 530 12.28 12.32 -29.61
N ASP A 531 12.00 13.40 -28.86
CA ASP A 531 10.65 13.88 -28.57
C ASP A 531 10.11 14.83 -29.66
N GLU A 532 10.95 15.32 -30.57
CA GLU A 532 10.57 16.38 -31.50
C GLU A 532 9.96 15.84 -32.80
N LEU A 533 8.62 15.77 -32.82
CA LEU A 533 7.82 15.49 -34.03
C LEU A 533 7.70 16.68 -34.99
N ASN A 534 8.32 17.84 -34.70
CA ASN A 534 8.13 19.06 -35.47
C ASN A 534 9.41 19.92 -35.51
N LYS A 535 10.07 19.98 -36.67
CA LYS A 535 10.60 21.19 -37.34
C LYS A 535 11.45 20.83 -38.57
N SER A 536 11.71 21.82 -39.41
CA SER A 536 12.47 21.82 -40.67
C SER A 536 13.90 21.25 -40.61
N ASN A 537 14.39 20.88 -39.43
CA ASN A 537 15.74 20.37 -39.22
C ASN A 537 15.73 18.85 -39.07
N PRO A 538 16.83 18.16 -39.41
CA PRO A 538 17.02 16.75 -39.10
C PRO A 538 16.77 16.42 -37.62
N GLN A 539 16.31 15.20 -37.34
CA GLN A 539 16.12 14.70 -35.98
C GLN A 539 17.42 14.82 -35.16
N ASN A 540 17.30 15.26 -33.90
CA ASN A 540 18.42 15.48 -32.99
C ASN A 540 19.48 16.45 -33.55
N TRP A 541 19.04 17.55 -34.18
CA TRP A 541 19.93 18.61 -34.65
C TRP A 541 20.61 19.35 -33.49
N GLY A 542 21.90 19.70 -33.64
CA GLY A 542 22.60 20.51 -32.65
C GLY A 542 23.91 21.14 -33.12
N GLN A 543 24.73 21.60 -32.17
CA GLN A 543 25.98 22.35 -32.42
C GLN A 543 26.96 21.62 -33.35
N LEU A 544 27.01 20.28 -33.29
CA LEU A 544 27.86 19.51 -34.21
C LEU A 544 27.39 19.59 -35.67
N ASP A 545 26.08 19.69 -35.93
CA ASP A 545 25.58 19.93 -37.29
C ASP A 545 25.92 21.35 -37.77
N GLU A 546 25.84 22.35 -36.88
CA GLU A 546 26.25 23.73 -37.18
C GLU A 546 27.75 23.81 -37.50
N PHE A 547 28.59 23.09 -36.75
CA PHE A 547 30.02 22.97 -37.03
C PHE A 547 30.28 22.37 -38.42
N VAL A 548 29.50 21.36 -38.82
CA VAL A 548 29.61 20.79 -40.17
C VAL A 548 29.21 21.80 -41.23
N ALA A 549 28.09 22.49 -41.03
CA ALA A 549 27.61 23.50 -41.97
C ALA A 549 28.62 24.66 -42.15
N GLN A 550 29.29 25.08 -41.08
CA GLN A 550 30.26 26.19 -41.13
C GLN A 550 31.58 25.80 -41.78
N ASN A 551 32.10 24.58 -41.53
CA ASN A 551 33.46 24.21 -41.93
C ASN A 551 33.53 23.35 -43.21
N PHE A 552 32.39 22.79 -43.65
CA PHE A 552 32.35 21.82 -44.75
C PHE A 552 31.24 22.08 -45.78
N SER A 553 30.43 23.14 -45.63
CA SER A 553 29.52 23.55 -46.72
C SER A 553 30.30 24.21 -47.84
N ALA A 554 29.90 23.91 -49.08
CA ALA A 554 30.57 24.38 -50.30
C ALA A 554 30.45 25.89 -50.55
N GLU A 555 29.70 26.62 -49.73
CA GLU A 555 29.38 28.05 -49.95
C GLU A 555 30.37 29.03 -49.30
N ALA A 556 31.33 28.56 -48.50
CA ALA A 556 32.35 29.43 -47.87
C ALA A 556 33.67 29.54 -48.66
N LYS A 557 33.75 28.95 -49.87
CA LYS A 557 34.92 29.01 -50.77
C LYS A 557 34.53 29.58 -52.14
N SER A 558 33.85 30.73 -52.15
CA SER A 558 33.72 31.58 -53.35
C SER A 558 34.40 32.91 -53.17
#